data_AF-S3BR01-F1
#
_entry.id   AF-S3BR01-F1
#
_cell.length_a   1.000
_cell.length_b   1.000
_cell.length_c   1.000
_cell.angle_alpha   90.00
_cell.angle_beta   90.00
_cell.angle_gamma   90.00
#
_symmetry.space_group_name_H-M   'P 1'
#
loop_
_entity.id
_entity.type
_entity.pdbx_description
1 polymer ?
#
loop_
_entity_poly.entity_id
_entity_poly.type
_entity_poly.pdbx_seq_one_letter_code
_entity_poly.pdbx_strand_id
1 'polypeptide(L)'
;MKLCLLVSATITSVTTYPGMGKVMDDLYYYNQSRADRAPVIFLGSTKLLGDISTCPTALTPVESIPVHDTPGSLGSIVCAADACRVYKYAMLNMASASKDPSTGDCSSLARGAIRLGFHDAGASDLNAGYGGSGVDGSIL
;
A
#
# COMPACT_ATOMS: atom_id res chain seq x y z
N MET A 1 43.36 -54.98 0.91
CA MET A 1 41.91 -54.64 1.00
C MET A 1 41.80 -53.16 0.63
N LYS A 2 41.25 -52.82 -0.56
CA LYS A 2 41.09 -51.44 -1.02
C LYS A 2 39.62 -51.04 -0.83
N LEU A 3 39.39 -50.15 0.12
CA LEU A 3 38.07 -49.60 0.45
C LEU A 3 37.74 -48.51 -0.58
N CYS A 4 36.69 -48.71 -1.39
CA CYS A 4 36.25 -47.76 -2.39
C CYS A 4 35.17 -46.86 -1.76
N LEU A 5 35.47 -45.58 -1.54
CA LEU A 5 34.51 -44.59 -1.06
C LEU A 5 33.63 -44.12 -2.23
N LEU A 6 32.33 -44.43 -2.18
CA LEU A 6 31.32 -43.91 -3.09
C LEU A 6 30.79 -42.56 -2.57
N VAL A 7 31.05 -41.48 -3.32
CA VAL A 7 30.48 -40.15 -3.07
C VAL A 7 29.17 -40.05 -3.85
N SER A 8 28.03 -40.03 -3.16
CA SER A 8 26.73 -39.72 -3.76
C SER A 8 26.60 -38.22 -3.98
N ALA A 9 26.57 -37.79 -5.25
CA ALA A 9 26.19 -36.44 -5.62
C ALA A 9 24.66 -36.32 -5.63
N THR A 10 24.10 -35.53 -4.71
CA THR A 10 22.68 -35.14 -4.73
C THR A 10 22.48 -34.08 -5.82
N ILE A 11 21.77 -34.43 -6.89
CA ILE A 11 21.41 -33.51 -7.97
C ILE A 11 20.25 -32.65 -7.48
N THR A 12 20.47 -31.35 -7.27
CA THR A 12 19.40 -30.37 -7.07
C THR A 12 18.79 -30.04 -8.43
N SER A 13 17.52 -30.38 -8.63
CA SER A 13 16.79 -30.00 -9.83
C SER A 13 16.54 -28.49 -9.83
N VAL A 14 17.26 -27.74 -10.68
CA VAL A 14 16.96 -26.33 -10.94
C VAL A 14 15.84 -26.25 -11.97
N THR A 15 14.63 -25.89 -11.54
CA THR A 15 13.54 -25.55 -12.44
C THR A 15 13.84 -24.21 -13.11
N THR A 16 14.26 -24.24 -14.37
CA THR A 16 14.34 -23.03 -15.21
C THR A 16 13.07 -22.94 -16.06
N TYR A 17 12.43 -21.78 -16.08
CA TYR A 17 11.26 -21.51 -16.91
C TYR A 17 11.71 -20.73 -18.16
N PRO A 18 11.88 -21.38 -19.33
CA PRO A 18 12.27 -20.69 -20.54
C PRO A 18 11.18 -19.66 -20.93
N GLY A 19 11.59 -18.42 -21.21
CA GLY A 19 10.68 -17.32 -21.57
C GLY A 19 10.43 -16.28 -20.47
N MET A 20 10.91 -16.50 -19.24
CA MET A 20 10.79 -15.53 -18.15
C MET A 20 11.84 -14.40 -18.15
N GLY A 21 12.72 -14.30 -19.15
CA GLY A 21 13.80 -13.30 -19.17
C GLY A 21 13.30 -11.87 -18.97
N LYS A 22 12.24 -11.48 -19.69
CA LYS A 22 11.63 -10.17 -19.53
C LYS A 22 11.04 -9.94 -18.13
N VAL A 23 10.40 -10.96 -17.56
CA VAL A 23 9.82 -10.88 -16.20
C VAL A 23 10.93 -10.73 -15.15
N MET A 24 12.06 -11.42 -15.33
CA MET A 24 13.21 -11.30 -14.45
C MET A 24 13.93 -9.96 -14.60
N ASP A 25 14.04 -9.44 -15.83
CA ASP A 25 14.61 -8.11 -16.08
C ASP A 25 13.71 -7.00 -15.51
N ASP A 26 12.40 -7.10 -15.70
CA ASP A 26 11.42 -6.17 -15.12
C ASP A 26 11.48 -6.22 -13.57
N LEU A 27 11.58 -7.42 -12.99
CA LEU A 27 11.75 -7.61 -11.54
C LEU A 27 13.09 -7.03 -11.04
N TYR A 28 14.18 -7.23 -11.79
CA TYR A 28 15.50 -6.71 -11.44
C TYR A 28 15.52 -5.18 -11.47
N TYR A 29 15.02 -4.58 -12.55
CA TYR A 29 14.88 -3.13 -12.69
C TYR A 29 14.00 -2.54 -11.57
N TYR A 30 12.88 -3.20 -11.29
CA TYR A 30 11.98 -2.76 -10.23
C TYR A 30 12.65 -2.82 -8.85
N ASN A 31 13.32 -3.93 -8.51
CA ASN A 31 14.07 -4.05 -7.25
C ASN A 31 15.19 -3.03 -7.11
N GLN A 32 15.89 -2.71 -8.21
CA GLN A 32 16.95 -1.71 -8.19
C GLN A 32 16.38 -0.29 -7.97
N SER A 33 15.27 0.05 -8.65
CA SER A 33 14.58 1.34 -8.47
C SER A 33 14.00 1.54 -7.06
N ARG A 34 13.77 0.43 -6.33
CA ARG A 34 13.34 0.41 -4.94
C ARG A 34 14.50 0.73 -3.99
N ALA A 35 15.69 0.16 -4.22
CA ALA A 35 16.87 0.40 -3.37
C ALA A 35 17.32 1.87 -3.34
N ASP A 36 17.12 2.61 -4.44
CA ASP A 36 17.56 4.01 -4.59
C ASP A 36 16.58 5.03 -3.99
N ARG A 37 15.40 4.60 -3.54
CA ARG A 37 14.40 5.49 -2.94
C ARG A 37 14.62 5.51 -1.43
N ALA A 38 14.82 6.69 -0.86
CA ALA A 38 14.74 6.86 0.58
C ALA A 38 13.36 6.39 1.06
N PRO A 39 13.25 5.68 2.22
CA PRO A 39 11.95 5.37 2.78
C PRO A 39 11.20 6.69 2.95
N VAL A 40 9.99 6.76 2.42
CA VAL A 40 9.10 7.89 2.70
C VAL A 40 8.70 7.71 4.15
N ILE A 41 9.52 8.27 5.05
CA ILE A 41 9.26 8.26 6.47
C ILE A 41 7.94 9.02 6.63
N PHE A 42 6.88 8.25 6.85
CA PHE A 42 5.86 8.43 7.86
C PHE A 42 5.60 9.89 8.24
N LEU A 43 4.36 10.34 8.02
CA LEU A 43 3.78 11.70 8.20
C LEU A 43 3.94 12.36 9.60
N GLY A 44 4.97 12.02 10.38
CA GLY A 44 5.40 12.73 11.57
C GLY A 44 4.69 12.34 12.87
N SER A 45 3.72 11.42 12.86
CA SER A 45 2.95 11.09 14.07
C SER A 45 3.13 9.65 14.53
N THR A 46 4.16 9.38 15.35
CA THR A 46 4.40 8.03 15.95
C THR A 46 3.38 7.70 17.04
N LYS A 47 2.37 8.56 17.21
CA LYS A 47 1.41 8.54 18.31
C LYS A 47 0.00 8.13 17.89
N LEU A 48 -0.30 7.91 16.61
CA LEU A 48 -1.67 7.54 16.22
C LEU A 48 -2.20 6.28 16.93
N LEU A 49 -1.33 5.30 17.24
CA LEU A 49 -1.73 4.14 18.06
C LEU A 49 -1.85 4.45 19.57
N GLY A 50 -1.01 5.35 20.10
CA GLY A 50 -1.06 5.77 21.51
C GLY A 50 -2.27 6.66 21.81
N ASP A 51 -2.66 7.50 20.86
CA ASP A 51 -3.81 8.39 20.96
C ASP A 51 -5.15 7.63 20.85
N ILE A 52 -5.18 6.51 20.09
CA ILE A 52 -6.32 5.57 20.10
C ILE A 52 -6.53 4.94 21.48
N SER A 53 -5.45 4.65 22.21
CA SER A 53 -5.53 4.01 23.54
C SER A 53 -6.07 4.93 24.64
N THR A 54 -6.06 6.24 24.40
CA THR A 54 -6.56 7.28 25.32
C THR A 54 -7.84 7.95 24.83
N CYS A 55 -8.37 7.51 23.69
CA CYS A 55 -9.57 8.08 23.09
C CYS A 55 -10.79 7.82 24.01
N PRO A 56 -11.45 8.88 24.53
CA PRO A 56 -12.67 8.71 25.31
C PRO A 56 -13.74 8.04 24.44
N THR A 57 -14.51 7.14 25.02
CA THR A 57 -15.54 6.30 24.37
C THR A 57 -16.63 7.06 23.59
N ALA A 58 -16.61 8.39 23.59
CA ALA A 58 -17.43 9.22 22.73
C ALA A 58 -16.62 9.61 21.48
N LEU A 59 -16.87 8.90 20.38
CA LEU A 59 -16.43 9.35 19.05
C LEU A 59 -17.04 10.74 18.82
N THR A 60 -16.20 11.76 18.66
CA THR A 60 -16.67 13.06 18.20
C THR A 60 -17.36 12.86 16.85
N PRO A 61 -18.53 13.49 16.60
CA PRO A 61 -19.11 13.52 15.27
C PRO A 61 -18.04 13.97 14.28
N VAL A 62 -17.95 13.29 13.13
CA VAL A 62 -17.07 13.72 12.04
C VAL A 62 -17.44 15.17 11.72
N GLU A 63 -16.57 16.10 12.13
CA GLU A 63 -16.61 17.48 11.68
C GLU A 63 -16.53 17.44 10.15
N SER A 64 -17.31 18.30 9.48
CA SER A 64 -17.46 18.27 8.03
C SER A 64 -16.09 18.18 7.35
N ILE A 65 -15.84 17.05 6.66
CA ILE A 65 -14.59 16.84 5.91
C ILE A 65 -14.46 18.02 4.95
N PRO A 66 -13.34 18.77 4.98
CA PRO A 66 -13.11 19.85 4.04
C PRO A 66 -13.23 19.29 2.62
N VAL A 67 -14.26 19.72 1.90
CA VAL A 67 -14.43 19.32 0.51
C VAL A 67 -13.40 20.11 -0.28
N HIS A 68 -12.39 19.43 -0.81
CA HIS A 68 -11.48 20.04 -1.76
C HIS A 68 -12.24 20.30 -3.06
N ASP A 69 -12.45 21.57 -3.38
CA ASP A 69 -13.14 21.95 -4.61
C ASP A 69 -12.18 22.13 -5.77
N THR A 70 -11.92 21.01 -6.46
CA THR A 70 -11.19 21.01 -7.73
C THR A 70 -11.92 21.88 -8.77
N PRO A 71 -11.22 22.80 -9.45
CA PRO A 71 -11.81 23.63 -10.49
C PRO A 71 -12.06 22.84 -11.78
N GLY A 72 -13.25 23.01 -12.36
CA GLY A 72 -13.63 22.37 -13.62
C GLY A 72 -13.90 20.87 -13.50
N SER A 73 -14.14 20.20 -14.64
CA SER A 73 -14.36 18.75 -14.73
C SER A 73 -13.04 17.98 -14.89
N LEU A 74 -13.02 16.70 -14.50
CA LEU A 74 -11.89 15.81 -14.72
C LEU A 74 -11.51 15.80 -16.21
N GLY A 75 -10.24 16.09 -16.51
CA GLY A 75 -9.72 16.19 -17.88
C GLY A 75 -9.77 17.59 -18.50
N SER A 76 -10.39 18.57 -17.84
CA SER A 76 -10.30 19.98 -18.27
C SER A 76 -8.93 20.59 -17.96
N ILE A 77 -8.55 21.62 -18.73
CA ILE A 77 -7.26 22.33 -18.55
C ILE A 77 -7.18 22.99 -17.16
N VAL A 78 -8.28 23.60 -16.71
CA VAL A 78 -8.38 24.21 -15.38
C VAL A 78 -8.25 23.17 -14.27
N CYS A 79 -8.81 21.98 -14.45
CA CYS A 79 -8.63 20.87 -13.52
C CYS A 79 -7.17 20.42 -13.49
N ALA A 80 -6.50 20.31 -14.65
CA ALA A 80 -5.13 19.81 -14.78
C ALA A 80 -4.08 20.60 -13.97
N ALA A 81 -4.34 21.88 -13.69
CA ALA A 81 -3.47 22.73 -12.88
C ALA A 81 -3.51 22.40 -11.37
N ASP A 82 -4.53 21.68 -10.90
CA ASP A 82 -4.68 21.27 -9.51
C ASP A 82 -4.02 19.90 -9.27
N ALA A 83 -3.06 19.85 -8.33
CA ALA A 83 -2.35 18.62 -7.97
C ALA A 83 -3.27 17.59 -7.28
N CYS A 84 -4.28 18.04 -6.54
CA CYS A 84 -5.20 17.20 -5.78
C CYS A 84 -6.41 16.74 -6.62
N ARG A 85 -6.50 17.15 -7.88
CA ARG A 85 -7.68 16.95 -8.73
C ARG A 85 -8.14 15.50 -8.83
N VAL A 86 -7.20 14.58 -9.07
CA VAL A 86 -7.52 13.17 -9.33
C VAL A 86 -8.05 12.54 -8.06
N TYR A 87 -7.50 12.93 -6.91
CA TYR A 87 -7.91 12.45 -5.61
C TYR A 87 -9.33 12.88 -5.26
N LYS A 88 -9.79 14.09 -5.62
CA LYS A 88 -11.22 14.45 -5.45
C LYS A 88 -12.14 13.44 -6.13
N TYR A 89 -11.92 13.19 -7.43
CA TYR A 89 -12.79 12.27 -8.18
C TYR A 89 -12.66 10.82 -7.71
N ALA A 90 -11.45 10.39 -7.34
CA ALA A 90 -11.23 9.08 -6.74
C ALA A 90 -11.98 8.94 -5.40
N MET A 91 -11.90 9.95 -4.52
CA MET A 91 -12.60 9.97 -3.23
C MET A 91 -14.11 9.95 -3.41
N LEU A 92 -14.66 10.73 -4.34
CA LEU A 92 -16.11 10.73 -4.62
C LEU A 92 -16.59 9.36 -5.10
N ASN A 93 -15.82 8.71 -5.98
CA ASN A 93 -16.11 7.36 -6.44
C ASN A 93 -16.04 6.35 -5.27
N MET A 94 -14.93 6.36 -4.53
CA MET A 94 -14.75 5.49 -3.36
C MET A 94 -15.85 5.67 -2.32
N ALA A 95 -16.24 6.92 -2.02
CA ALA A 95 -17.32 7.22 -1.07
C ALA A 95 -18.66 6.65 -1.55
N SER A 96 -18.96 6.72 -2.84
CA SER A 96 -20.16 6.13 -3.41
C SER A 96 -20.17 4.60 -3.30
N ALA A 97 -19.03 3.95 -3.56
CA ALA A 97 -18.87 2.50 -3.44
C ALA A 97 -18.80 2.01 -1.98
N SER A 98 -18.45 2.90 -1.05
CA SER A 98 -18.23 2.59 0.36
C SER A 98 -19.50 2.59 1.20
N LYS A 99 -20.65 3.00 0.66
CA LYS A 99 -21.91 3.03 1.40
C LYS A 99 -22.73 1.77 1.19
N ASP A 100 -23.37 1.28 2.25
CA ASP A 100 -24.38 0.25 2.16
C ASP A 100 -25.63 0.83 1.48
N PRO A 101 -26.12 0.27 0.36
CA PRO A 101 -27.28 0.80 -0.34
C PRO A 101 -28.59 0.75 0.47
N SER A 102 -28.67 -0.14 1.45
CA SER A 102 -29.88 -0.36 2.25
C SER A 102 -29.92 0.51 3.50
N THR A 103 -28.79 0.78 4.14
CA THR A 103 -28.74 1.58 5.38
C THR A 103 -28.11 2.96 5.22
N GLY A 104 -27.32 3.17 4.16
CA GLY A 104 -26.52 4.38 3.97
C GLY A 104 -25.25 4.45 4.83
N ASP A 105 -25.02 3.46 5.70
CA ASP A 105 -23.85 3.37 6.56
C ASP A 105 -22.60 2.89 5.80
N CYS A 106 -21.47 2.78 6.49
CA CYS A 106 -20.28 2.15 5.94
C CYS A 106 -20.54 0.69 5.56
N SER A 107 -20.25 0.34 4.32
CA SER A 107 -20.31 -1.03 3.78
C SER A 107 -19.21 -1.94 4.35
N SER A 108 -19.31 -3.25 4.05
CA SER A 108 -18.22 -4.20 4.32
C SER A 108 -16.94 -3.85 3.57
N LEU A 109 -17.05 -3.32 2.35
CA LEU A 109 -15.92 -2.83 1.56
C LEU A 109 -15.20 -1.69 2.28
N ALA A 110 -15.95 -0.71 2.80
CA ALA A 110 -15.39 0.41 3.55
C ALA A 110 -14.59 -0.06 4.78
N ARG A 111 -15.18 -1.00 5.56
CA ARG A 111 -14.50 -1.58 6.72
C ARG A 111 -13.24 -2.36 6.33
N GLY A 112 -13.29 -3.09 5.21
CA GLY A 112 -12.15 -3.80 4.65
C GLY A 112 -11.02 -2.84 4.24
N ALA A 113 -11.35 -1.74 3.56
CA ALA A 113 -10.37 -0.73 3.14
C ALA A 113 -9.66 -0.06 4.33
N ILE A 114 -10.39 0.26 5.41
CA ILE A 114 -9.81 0.80 6.65
C ILE A 114 -8.80 -0.19 7.24
N ARG A 115 -9.17 -1.47 7.32
CA ARG A 115 -8.27 -2.53 7.80
C ARG A 115 -7.04 -2.67 6.90
N LEU A 116 -7.23 -2.62 5.58
CA LEU A 116 -6.14 -2.71 4.62
C LEU A 116 -5.13 -1.58 4.83
N GLY A 117 -5.58 -0.34 4.98
CA GLY A 117 -4.71 0.81 5.24
C GLY A 117 -3.91 0.67 6.55
N PHE A 118 -4.53 0.12 7.60
CA PHE A 118 -3.82 -0.19 8.85
C PHE A 118 -2.75 -1.27 8.64
N HIS A 119 -3.04 -2.33 7.89
CA HIS A 119 -2.12 -3.43 7.67
C HIS A 119 -0.96 -3.06 6.74
N ASP A 120 -1.20 -2.22 5.73
CA ASP A 120 -0.14 -1.58 4.96
C ASP A 120 0.73 -0.81 5.96
N ALA A 121 0.17 0.23 6.60
CA ALA A 121 0.92 1.17 7.46
C ALA A 121 1.67 0.47 8.61
N GLY A 122 1.06 -0.56 9.18
CA GLY A 122 1.58 -1.31 10.32
C GLY A 122 2.78 -2.19 10.00
N ALA A 123 3.06 -2.47 8.73
CA ALA A 123 4.24 -3.21 8.30
C ALA A 123 5.54 -2.36 8.33
N SER A 124 5.53 -1.26 9.09
CA SER A 124 6.67 -0.36 9.21
C SER A 124 7.81 -0.98 10.04
N ASP A 125 9.00 -1.09 9.46
CA ASP A 125 10.27 -1.41 10.12
C ASP A 125 11.32 -0.35 9.78
N LEU A 126 11.74 0.41 10.81
CA LEU A 126 12.72 1.49 10.70
C LEU A 126 14.12 1.00 10.28
N ASN A 127 14.40 -0.30 10.40
CA ASN A 127 15.69 -0.89 10.06
C ASN A 127 15.68 -1.63 8.71
N ALA A 128 14.51 -1.83 8.10
CA ALA A 128 14.36 -2.62 6.88
C ALA A 128 14.71 -1.86 5.59
N GLY A 129 15.03 -0.57 5.66
CA GLY A 129 15.30 0.24 4.47
C GLY A 129 14.05 0.41 3.60
N TYR A 130 14.19 0.37 2.27
CA TYR A 130 13.06 0.51 1.36
C TYR A 130 12.11 -0.71 1.44
N GLY A 131 10.80 -0.45 1.55
CA GLY A 131 9.77 -1.47 1.79
C GLY A 131 9.43 -1.67 3.27
N GLY A 132 10.23 -1.08 4.18
CA GLY A 132 9.92 -1.02 5.61
C GLY A 132 9.10 0.21 6.02
N SER A 133 8.59 1.02 5.09
CA SER A 133 7.91 2.28 5.43
C SER A 133 6.43 2.12 5.80
N GLY A 134 5.85 0.93 5.58
CA GLY A 134 4.44 0.62 5.83
C GLY A 134 3.43 1.39 4.96
N VAL A 135 3.72 2.54 4.36
CA VAL A 135 2.72 3.29 3.58
C VAL A 135 3.08 3.36 2.10
N ASP A 136 3.46 2.22 1.54
CA ASP A 136 3.94 2.09 0.17
C ASP A 136 3.00 1.31 -0.76
N GLY A 137 1.87 0.81 -0.25
CA GLY A 137 0.90 0.04 -1.01
C GLY A 137 1.38 -1.38 -1.36
N SER A 138 2.39 -1.91 -0.66
CA SER A 138 2.95 -3.24 -0.90
C SER A 138 1.98 -4.39 -0.63
N ILE A 139 0.83 -4.12 -0.01
CA ILE A 139 -0.23 -5.10 0.23
C ILE A 139 -1.16 -5.35 -0.97
N LEU A 140 -1.06 -4.55 -2.04
CA LEU A 140 -1.82 -4.69 -3.30
C LEU A 140 -0.99 -5.36 -4.39
#